data_AF-A0A2H0KQX8-F1
#
_entry.id   AF-A0A2H0KQX8-F1
#
_cell.length_a   1.000
_cell.length_b   1.000
_cell.length_c   1.000
_cell.angle_alpha   90.00
_cell.angle_beta   90.00
_cell.angle_gamma   90.00
#
_symmetry.space_group_name_H-M   'P 1'
#
loop_
_entity.id
_entity.type
_entity.pdbx_description
1 polymer ?
#
loop_
_entity_poly.entity_id
_entity_poly.type
_entity_poly.pdbx_seq_one_letter_code
_entity_poly.pdbx_strand_id
1 'polypeptide(L)' 'DMIKPDAVIIDVGISKQGDKFVGDVDFEDVKEKAGYITPVPGGVGPM' A
#
# COMPACT_ATOMS: atom_id res chain seq x y z
N ASP A 1 4.43 -6.81 12.73
CA ASP A 1 3.32 -7.43 13.49
C ASP A 1 1.92 -6.81 13.31
N MET A 2 1.64 -6.05 12.24
CA MET A 2 0.31 -5.45 12.02
C MET A 2 -0.54 -6.15 10.95
N ILE A 3 0.08 -6.96 10.08
CA ILE A 3 -0.59 -7.58 8.93
C ILE A 3 -0.83 -9.06 9.23
N LYS A 4 -2.06 -9.54 9.02
CA LYS A 4 -2.40 -10.96 9.04
C LYS A 4 -1.92 -11.63 7.73
N PRO A 5 -1.40 -12.87 7.75
CA PRO A 5 -1.14 -13.62 6.51
C PRO A 5 -2.38 -13.65 5.60
N ASP A 6 -2.15 -13.48 4.30
CA ASP A 6 -3.18 -13.43 3.25
C ASP A 6 -4.18 -12.27 3.37
N ALA A 7 -3.88 -11.24 4.18
CA ALA A 7 -4.75 -10.07 4.29
C ALA A 7 -4.88 -9.33 2.96
N VAL A 8 -6.06 -8.75 2.74
CA VAL A 8 -6.30 -7.75 1.70
C VAL A 8 -6.07 -6.38 2.30
N ILE A 9 -5.10 -5.65 1.77
CA ILE A 9 -4.72 -4.31 2.21
C ILE A 9 -5.20 -3.30 1.17
N ILE A 10 -5.99 -2.33 1.61
CA ILE A 10 -6.44 -1.21 0.80
C ILE A 10 -5.77 0.04 1.36
N ASP A 11 -4.77 0.53 0.62
CA ASP A 11 -4.03 1.75 0.94
C ASP A 11 -4.71 2.95 0.28
N VAL A 12 -5.40 3.73 1.12
CA VAL A 12 -6.09 4.97 0.74
C VAL A 12 -5.18 6.19 0.96
N GLY A 13 -4.05 5.99 1.64
CA GLY A 13 -3.10 7.04 1.95
C GLY A 13 -2.45 7.60 0.69
N ILE A 14 -2.32 8.92 0.63
CA ILE A 14 -1.53 9.61 -0.39
C ILE A 14 -0.69 10.66 0.31
N SER A 15 0.61 10.38 0.40
CA SER A 15 1.62 11.28 0.92
C SER A 15 2.62 11.65 -0.18
N LYS A 16 3.08 12.90 -0.18
CA LYS A 16 4.13 13.37 -1.10
C LYS A 16 5.48 13.37 -0.38
N GLN A 17 6.43 12.61 -0.89
CA GLN A 17 7.82 12.58 -0.42
C GLN A 17 8.75 13.00 -1.57
N GLY A 18 9.25 14.24 -1.49
CA GLY A 18 9.97 14.86 -2.60
C GLY A 18 9.07 14.92 -3.84
N ASP A 19 9.54 14.35 -4.96
CA ASP A 19 8.79 14.29 -6.22
C ASP A 19 7.97 12.99 -6.40
N LYS A 20 7.91 12.14 -5.37
CA LYS A 20 7.19 10.86 -5.41
C LYS A 20 5.91 10.91 -4.57
N PHE A 21 4.92 10.14 -5.00
CA PHE A 21 3.74 9.81 -4.22
C PHE A 21 3.93 8.43 -3.59
N VAL A 22 3.61 8.32 -2.31
CA VAL A 22 3.70 7.09 -1.53
C VAL A 22 2.42 6.92 -0.70
N GLY A 23 2.08 5.67 -0.41
CA GLY A 23 0.95 5.33 0.45
C GLY A 23 1.31 5.36 1.93
N ASP A 24 0.35 4.96 2.77
CA ASP A 24 0.57 4.84 4.22
C ASP A 24 1.23 3.49 4.59
N VAL A 25 1.26 2.55 3.65
CA VAL A 25 1.79 1.21 3.85
C VAL A 25 3.15 1.05 3.17
N ASP A 26 4.11 0.45 3.89
CA ASP A 26 5.37 0.00 3.28
C ASP A 26 5.11 -1.21 2.38
N PHE A 27 4.97 -0.95 1.09
CA PHE A 27 4.62 -1.96 0.09
C PHE A 27 5.64 -3.11 0.03
N GLU A 28 6.93 -2.83 0.15
CA GLU A 28 7.99 -3.83 -0.01
C GLU A 28 8.05 -4.79 1.19
N ASP A 29 7.80 -4.28 2.40
CA ASP A 29 7.76 -5.09 3.63
C ASP A 29 6.53 -6.02 3.66
N VAL A 30 5.38 -5.56 3.14
CA VAL A 30 4.11 -6.29 3.32
C VAL A 30 3.73 -7.17 2.13
N LYS A 31 4.27 -6.96 0.92
CA LYS A 31 3.86 -7.67 -0.30
C LYS A 31 4.00 -9.19 -0.21
N GLU A 32 4.94 -9.70 0.59
CA GLU A 32 5.17 -11.15 0.74
C GLU A 32 4.19 -11.79 1.72
N LYS A 33 3.60 -11.00 2.63
CA LYS A 33 2.66 -11.47 3.64
C LYS A 33 1.20 -11.24 3.25
N ALA A 34 0.94 -10.15 2.53
CA ALA A 34 -0.39 -9.79 2.07
C ALA A 34 -0.83 -10.73 0.94
N GLY A 35 -2.11 -11.12 0.95
CA GLY A 35 -2.72 -11.83 -0.18
C GLY A 35 -3.01 -10.86 -1.34
N TYR A 36 -3.22 -9.59 -1.01
CA TYR A 36 -3.38 -8.50 -1.96
C TYR A 36 -3.07 -7.16 -1.29
N ILE A 37 -2.43 -6.24 -2.02
CA ILE A 37 -2.22 -4.86 -1.59
C ILE A 37 -2.39 -3.91 -2.77
N THR A 38 -3.12 -2.80 -2.58
CA THR A 38 -3.25 -1.76 -3.60
C THR A 38 -1.96 -0.94 -3.73
N PRO A 39 -1.42 -0.70 -4.93
CA PRO A 39 -0.25 0.14 -5.11
C PRO A 39 -0.59 1.62 -4.89
N VAL A 40 0.39 2.41 -4.44
CA VAL A 40 0.29 3.87 -4.44
C VAL A 40 1.56 4.43 -5.11
N PRO A 41 1.44 5.17 -6.22
CA PRO A 41 0.22 5.52 -6.96
C PRO A 41 -0.38 4.34 -7.75
N GLY A 42 -1.63 4.47 -8.19
CA GLY A 42 -2.26 3.51 -9.14
C GLY A 42 -3.29 2.55 -8.54
N GLY A 43 -3.53 2.59 -7.22
CA GLY A 43 -4.50 1.76 -6.52
C GLY A 43 -5.85 2.44 -6.35
N VAL A 44 -6.11 3.01 -5.18
CA VAL A 44 -7.41 3.65 -4.86
C VAL A 44 -7.61 4.99 -5.59
N GLY A 45 -6.54 5.75 -5.82
CA GLY A 45 -6.61 7.11 -6.38
C GLY A 45 -7.20 7.26 -7.79
N PRO A 46 -6.99 6.34 -8.75
CA PRO A 46 -7.58 6.39 -10.09
C PRO A 46 -9.04 5.93 -10.21
N MET A 47 -9.69 5.58 -9.09
CA MET A 47 -11.11 5.18 -9.07
C MET A 47 -12.04 6.32 -9.48
#